data_AF-A0A8I1A1Z2-F1
#
_entry.id   AF-A0A8I1A1Z2-F1
#
_cell.length_a   1.000
_cell.length_b   1.000
_cell.length_c   1.000
_cell.angle_alpha   90.00
_cell.angle_beta   90.00
_cell.angle_gamma   90.00
#
_symmetry.space_group_name_H-M   'P 1'
#
loop_
_entity.id
_entity.type
_entity.pdbx_description
1 polymer ?
#
loop_
_entity_poly.entity_id
_entity_poly.type
_entity_poly.pdbx_seq_one_letter_code
_entity_poly.pdbx_strand_id
1 'polypeptide(L)'
;MPDGRIGFWTSSKSGKAKRLRNNPRVTVVPCNNRGKVADGSSPVAGTAQLVSGGAEFDEIRSKVKAKYVVMMPISKFFNTRGHIGNGPFPYGDTGVIISVDA
;
A
#
# COMPACT_ATOMS: atom_id res chain seq x y z
N MET A 1 -12.08 -1.16 0.35
CA MET A 1 -12.89 -1.62 -0.79
C MET A 1 -14.33 -1.70 -0.29
N PRO A 2 -15.36 -1.67 -1.17
CA PRO A 2 -16.75 -1.60 -0.73
C PRO A 2 -17.19 -2.81 0.11
N ASP A 3 -16.47 -3.92 -0.02
CA ASP A 3 -16.63 -5.20 0.67
C ASP A 3 -15.88 -5.31 2.01
N GLY A 4 -15.30 -4.21 2.52
CA GLY A 4 -14.56 -4.21 3.79
C GLY A 4 -13.08 -4.59 3.68
N ARG A 5 -12.57 -4.97 2.50
CA ARG A 5 -11.12 -5.22 2.32
C ARG A 5 -10.31 -3.93 2.39
N ILE A 6 -9.06 -4.03 2.85
CA ILE A 6 -8.13 -2.90 2.92
C ILE A 6 -7.30 -2.86 1.64
N GLY A 7 -7.17 -1.67 1.04
CA GLY A 7 -6.42 -1.49 -0.21
C GLY A 7 -5.43 -0.33 -0.13
N PHE A 8 -4.18 -0.57 -0.52
CA PHE A 8 -3.15 0.45 -0.72
C PHE A 8 -2.22 0.06 -1.86
N TRP A 9 -1.35 0.97 -2.32
CA TRP A 9 -0.33 0.63 -3.32
C TRP A 9 1.08 0.69 -2.74
N THR A 10 2.01 0.02 -3.38
CA THR A 10 3.45 0.07 -3.09
C THR A 10 4.24 -0.11 -4.39
N SER A 11 5.55 0.05 -4.30
CA SER A 11 6.45 -0.33 -5.39
C SER A 11 6.60 -1.86 -5.47
N SER A 12 6.57 -2.41 -6.68
CA SER A 12 6.90 -3.82 -6.95
C SER A 12 8.30 -4.21 -6.47
N LYS A 13 9.24 -3.25 -6.45
CA LYS A 13 10.63 -3.38 -5.96
C LYS A 13 10.79 -3.15 -4.45
N SER A 14 9.72 -2.80 -3.75
CA SER A 14 9.80 -2.57 -2.30
C SER A 14 10.07 -3.87 -1.53
N GLY A 15 10.80 -3.76 -0.42
CA GLY A 15 10.97 -4.87 0.52
C GLY A 15 9.64 -5.40 1.08
N LYS A 16 8.59 -4.55 1.12
CA LYS A 16 7.23 -4.94 1.47
C LYS A 16 6.66 -5.93 0.45
N ALA A 17 6.73 -5.58 -0.84
CA ALA A 17 6.27 -6.46 -1.91
C ALA A 17 7.04 -7.79 -1.93
N LYS A 18 8.38 -7.76 -1.73
CA LYS A 18 9.18 -8.99 -1.60
C LYS A 18 8.69 -9.88 -0.45
N ARG A 19 8.46 -9.32 0.74
CA ARG A 19 7.98 -10.08 1.91
C ARG A 19 6.58 -10.65 1.68
N LEU A 20 5.66 -9.89 1.11
CA LEU A 20 4.29 -10.33 0.85
C LEU A 20 4.21 -11.43 -0.21
N ARG A 21 5.10 -11.44 -1.22
CA ARG A 21 5.23 -12.56 -2.16
C ARG A 21 5.69 -13.85 -1.47
N ASN A 22 6.57 -13.74 -0.47
CA ASN A 22 7.12 -14.88 0.24
C ASN A 22 6.18 -15.40 1.34
N ASN A 23 5.44 -14.51 2.00
CA ASN A 23 4.47 -14.86 3.03
C ASN A 23 3.32 -13.85 3.01
N PRO A 24 2.11 -14.26 2.58
CA PRO A 24 0.96 -13.36 2.46
C PRO A 24 0.26 -13.10 3.79
N ARG A 25 0.58 -13.84 4.87
CA ARG A 25 -0.04 -13.64 6.19
C ARG A 25 0.41 -12.32 6.80
N VAL A 26 -0.54 -11.52 7.24
CA VAL A 26 -0.30 -10.18 7.81
C VAL A 26 -1.13 -9.97 9.07
N THR A 27 -0.68 -9.00 9.86
CA THR A 27 -1.48 -8.41 10.94
C THR A 27 -1.61 -6.92 10.64
N VAL A 28 -2.82 -6.39 10.72
CA VAL A 28 -3.14 -4.98 10.46
C VAL A 28 -3.64 -4.30 11.73
N VAL A 29 -3.22 -3.06 11.93
CA VAL A 29 -3.67 -2.24 13.07
C VAL A 29 -3.77 -0.77 12.63
N PRO A 30 -4.81 -0.02 13.05
CA PRO A 30 -4.89 1.41 12.81
C PRO A 30 -3.71 2.16 13.44
N CYS A 31 -3.07 3.02 12.64
CA CYS A 31 -1.97 3.86 13.09
C CYS A 31 -2.00 5.23 12.39
N ASN A 32 -1.27 6.20 12.95
CA ASN A 32 -1.06 7.48 12.31
C ASN A 32 0.05 7.41 11.23
N ASN A 33 0.31 8.51 10.53
CA ASN A 33 1.31 8.59 9.46
C ASN A 33 2.76 8.27 9.90
N ARG A 34 3.06 8.35 11.20
CA ARG A 34 4.36 7.99 11.78
C ARG A 34 4.42 6.55 12.27
N GLY A 35 3.34 5.79 12.13
CA GLY A 35 3.24 4.41 12.61
C GLY A 35 2.91 4.29 14.11
N LYS A 36 2.52 5.38 14.79
CA LYS A 36 2.01 5.27 16.16
C LYS A 36 0.63 4.62 16.10
N VAL A 37 0.51 3.46 16.75
CA VAL A 37 -0.74 2.72 16.90
C VAL A 37 -1.76 3.56 17.66
N ALA A 38 -3.02 3.50 17.22
CA ALA A 38 -4.10 4.21 17.91
C ALA A 38 -4.40 3.57 19.28
N ASP A 39 -4.63 4.39 20.29
CA ASP A 39 -4.94 3.90 21.63
C ASP A 39 -6.23 3.05 21.61
N GLY A 40 -6.23 1.91 22.29
CA GLY A 40 -7.37 0.97 22.32
C GLY A 40 -7.57 0.16 21.03
N SER A 41 -6.66 0.22 20.07
CA SER A 41 -6.76 -0.60 18.85
C SER A 41 -6.20 -2.01 19.03
N SER A 42 -6.94 -3.00 18.51
CA SER A 42 -6.51 -4.40 18.48
C SER A 42 -6.00 -4.77 17.08
N PRO A 43 -4.84 -5.43 16.97
CA PRO A 43 -4.37 -5.94 15.70
C PRO A 43 -5.31 -7.05 15.19
N VAL A 44 -5.55 -7.08 13.88
CA VAL A 44 -6.38 -8.12 13.23
C VAL A 44 -5.54 -8.90 12.23
N ALA A 45 -5.72 -10.21 12.19
CA ALA A 45 -5.06 -11.07 11.21
C ALA A 45 -5.69 -10.89 9.82
N GLY A 46 -4.93 -11.19 8.78
CA GLY A 46 -5.45 -11.21 7.43
C GLY A 46 -4.47 -11.78 6.43
N THR A 47 -4.93 -11.84 5.18
CA THR A 47 -4.18 -12.33 4.04
C THR A 47 -4.03 -11.24 2.99
N ALA A 48 -2.79 -10.98 2.58
CA ALA A 48 -2.45 -9.99 1.58
C ALA A 48 -2.34 -10.61 0.18
N GLN A 49 -2.86 -9.91 -0.82
CA GLN A 49 -2.73 -10.20 -2.24
C GLN A 49 -2.07 -9.02 -2.95
N LEU A 50 -1.09 -9.32 -3.80
CA LEU A 50 -0.47 -8.32 -4.68
C LEU A 50 -1.14 -8.33 -6.04
N VAL A 51 -1.51 -7.16 -6.53
CA VAL A 51 -2.14 -6.96 -7.85
C VAL A 51 -1.36 -5.92 -8.64
N SER A 52 -1.00 -6.23 -9.89
CA SER A 52 -0.23 -5.30 -10.76
C SER A 52 -1.06 -4.72 -11.91
N GLY A 53 -2.37 -5.03 -11.97
CA GLY A 53 -3.28 -4.54 -13.00
C GLY A 53 -4.72 -5.03 -12.76
N GLY A 54 -5.64 -4.58 -13.61
CA GLY A 54 -7.06 -4.95 -13.55
C GLY A 54 -7.90 -4.06 -12.63
N ALA A 55 -9.20 -4.38 -12.57
CA ALA A 55 -10.22 -3.53 -11.93
C ALA A 55 -9.91 -3.19 -10.47
N GLU A 56 -9.41 -4.16 -9.68
CA GLU A 56 -9.08 -3.93 -8.28
C GLU A 56 -7.90 -2.98 -8.10
N PHE A 57 -6.89 -3.08 -8.98
CA PHE A 57 -5.75 -2.15 -8.97
C PHE A 57 -6.18 -0.74 -9.38
N ASP A 58 -7.03 -0.62 -10.40
CA ASP A 58 -7.57 0.66 -10.85
C ASP A 58 -8.45 1.32 -9.78
N GLU A 59 -9.24 0.54 -9.04
CA GLU A 59 -10.03 1.02 -7.91
C GLU A 59 -9.14 1.58 -6.79
N ILE A 60 -8.12 0.82 -6.37
CA ILE A 60 -7.13 1.30 -5.39
C ILE A 60 -6.52 2.60 -5.90
N ARG A 61 -6.15 2.64 -7.18
CA ARG A 61 -5.47 3.79 -7.75
C ARG A 61 -6.35 5.03 -7.75
N SER A 62 -7.62 4.88 -8.10
CA SER A 62 -8.62 5.95 -8.09
C SER A 62 -8.85 6.47 -6.66
N LYS A 63 -9.08 5.58 -5.70
CA LYS A 63 -9.34 5.94 -4.29
C LYS A 63 -8.15 6.61 -3.62
N VAL A 64 -6.94 6.12 -3.86
CA VAL A 64 -5.72 6.72 -3.30
C VAL A 64 -5.47 8.10 -3.90
N LYS A 65 -5.68 8.31 -5.21
CA LYS A 65 -5.61 9.63 -5.83
C LYS A 65 -6.65 10.60 -5.25
N ALA A 66 -7.90 10.17 -5.11
CA ALA A 66 -8.97 10.98 -4.55
C ALA A 66 -8.71 11.36 -3.08
N LYS A 67 -8.10 10.46 -2.29
CA LYS A 67 -7.77 10.70 -0.88
C LYS A 67 -6.56 11.61 -0.69
N TYR A 68 -5.57 11.56 -1.58
CA TYR A 68 -4.28 12.24 -1.41
C TYR A 68 -3.95 13.18 -2.57
N VAL A 69 -4.94 13.92 -3.08
CA VAL A 69 -4.83 14.78 -4.28
C VAL A 69 -3.61 15.70 -4.25
N VAL A 70 -3.38 16.37 -3.11
CA VAL A 70 -2.30 17.37 -2.94
C VAL A 70 -0.94 16.72 -2.61
N MET A 71 -0.93 15.58 -1.92
CA MET A 71 0.30 14.94 -1.44
C MET A 71 1.01 14.11 -2.52
N MET A 72 0.28 13.61 -3.51
CA MET A 72 0.81 12.80 -4.60
C MET A 72 1.89 13.47 -5.47
N PRO A 73 1.72 14.71 -5.97
CA PRO A 73 2.77 15.37 -6.74
C PRO A 73 4.06 15.56 -5.92
N ILE A 74 3.93 15.89 -4.63
CA ILE A 74 5.06 16.07 -3.72
C ILE A 74 5.77 14.73 -3.48
N SER A 75 5.05 13.66 -3.13
CA SER A 75 5.63 12.34 -2.90
C SER A 75 6.33 11.77 -4.14
N LYS A 76 5.77 11.97 -5.34
CA LYS A 76 6.42 11.57 -6.60
C LYS A 76 7.74 12.30 -6.81
N PHE A 77 7.76 13.61 -6.57
CA PHE A 77 8.95 14.42 -6.72
C PHE A 77 10.09 14.01 -5.76
N PHE A 78 9.77 13.69 -4.51
CA PHE A 78 10.74 13.15 -3.56
C PHE A 78 11.24 11.74 -3.92
N ASN A 79 10.36 10.86 -4.42
CA ASN A 79 10.76 9.54 -4.91
C ASN A 79 11.75 9.65 -6.07
N THR A 80 11.48 10.53 -7.04
CA THR A 80 12.39 10.78 -8.17
C THR A 80 13.74 11.33 -7.71
N ARG A 81 13.78 12.24 -6.72
CA ARG A 81 15.05 12.75 -6.19
C ARG A 81 15.84 11.75 -5.34
N GLY A 82 15.19 10.90 -4.55
CA GLY A 82 15.86 9.91 -3.70
C GLY A 82 16.54 8.77 -4.45
N HIS A 83 16.23 8.61 -5.75
CA HIS A 83 16.78 7.57 -6.61
C HIS A 83 17.66 8.13 -7.75
N ILE A 84 18.14 9.37 -7.63
CA ILE A 84 19.16 9.93 -8.54
C ILE A 84 20.41 9.03 -8.45
N GLY A 85 20.64 8.21 -9.49
CA GLY A 85 21.75 7.25 -9.59
C GLY A 85 21.37 5.77 -9.48
N ASN A 86 20.15 5.43 -9.01
CA ASN A 86 19.72 4.05 -8.75
C ASN A 86 18.54 3.59 -9.64
N GLY A 87 18.62 3.82 -10.95
CA GLY A 87 17.63 3.32 -11.93
C GLY A 87 16.16 3.68 -11.64
N PRO A 88 15.20 3.16 -12.43
CA PRO A 88 13.78 3.42 -12.20
C PRO A 88 13.27 2.61 -10.98
N PHE A 89 12.85 3.32 -9.93
CA PHE A 89 12.09 2.76 -8.80
C PHE A 89 10.60 3.09 -9.00
N PRO A 90 9.78 2.10 -9.40
CA PRO A 90 8.41 2.37 -9.80
C PRO A 90 7.58 2.80 -8.60
N TYR A 91 6.81 3.87 -8.78
CA TYR A 91 5.99 4.47 -7.73
C TYR A 91 4.55 3.96 -7.82
N GLY A 92 4.17 3.07 -6.91
CA GLY A 92 2.78 2.60 -6.79
C GLY A 92 2.30 1.75 -7.98
N ASP A 93 3.18 0.93 -8.55
CA ASP A 93 2.88 0.00 -9.65
C ASP A 93 2.31 -1.35 -9.17
N THR A 94 2.16 -1.54 -7.86
CA THR A 94 1.56 -2.75 -7.30
C THR A 94 0.56 -2.37 -6.21
N GLY A 95 -0.68 -2.79 -6.38
CA GLY A 95 -1.71 -2.78 -5.34
C GLY A 95 -1.50 -3.91 -4.34
N VAL A 96 -1.84 -3.64 -3.09
CA VAL A 96 -1.91 -4.60 -2.00
C VAL A 96 -3.34 -4.57 -1.50
N ILE A 97 -4.00 -5.72 -1.54
CA ILE A 97 -5.33 -5.95 -1.00
C ILE A 97 -5.19 -6.85 0.21
N ILE A 98 -5.82 -6.50 1.32
CA ILE A 98 -5.83 -7.32 2.52
C ILE A 98 -7.27 -7.72 2.83
N SER A 99 -7.50 -9.03 2.83
CA SER A 99 -8.70 -9.66 3.39
C SER A 99 -8.44 -9.91 4.86
N VAL A 100 -9.28 -9.36 5.74
CA VAL A 100 -9.15 -9.48 7.18
C VAL A 100 -9.88 -10.76 7.62
N ASP A 101 -9.24 -11.56 8.45
CA ASP A 101 -9.85 -12.77 9.01
C ASP A 101 -10.87 -12.34 10.08
N ALA A 102 -12.10 -12.84 9.97
CA ALA A 102 -13.21 -12.48 10.87
C ALA A 102 -13.05 -13.09 12.27
#